data_AF-A0A3D2EUM3-F1
#
_entry.id   AF-A0A3D2EUM3-F1
#
_cell.length_a   1.000
_cell.length_b   1.000
_cell.length_c   1.000
_cell.angle_alpha   90.00
_cell.angle_beta   90.00
_cell.angle_gamma   90.00
#
_symmetry.space_group_name_H-M   'P 1'
#
loop_
_entity.id
_entity.type
_entity.pdbx_description
1 polymer ?
#
loop_
_entity_poly.entity_id
_entity_poly.type
_entity_poly.pdbx_seq_one_letter_code
_entity_poly.pdbx_strand_id
1 'polypeptide(L)'
;MGKAIAGAAKHSPFKLRYQLLAVGLVLLSLPYLGYRFIDATSSLLQQSQAQAQKQVAQSLANLFVQRQELLLALPELSKQQPLLFVQAINQTKTIDGSADDWRDEMVQASEFRDPTGQVHYTVTLGKFDRQLIGKVQVYDQNYISAKSASNSWLTSDHLRLSYIDSMAKEHHLLLLARQPGEMQIYRTDSTGSFVSQQQLNRFDIRASLQTNNEGYMVEWRMPLALLGERQLLRLAIVDADKLEQAPNILTTQGPEPNGFTALNTLSNQAMALLAGQQEAPMSVTLYDQQLNRLAHTGHVPSVRKNPWEWQLTELWQQTYSSLL
;
A
#
# COMPACT_ATOMS: atom_id res chain seq x y z
N MET A 1 -17.28 -81.75 39.08
CA MET A 1 -16.62 -80.47 39.44
C MET A 1 -15.21 -80.47 38.86
N GLY A 2 -14.88 -79.51 37.97
CA GLY A 2 -13.55 -78.99 37.60
C GLY A 2 -12.48 -79.97 37.04
N LYS A 3 -11.70 -79.69 35.99
CA LYS A 3 -11.37 -78.45 35.28
C LYS A 3 -10.90 -78.79 33.86
N ALA A 4 -11.24 -77.94 32.90
CA ALA A 4 -10.55 -77.84 31.62
C ALA A 4 -9.20 -77.13 31.82
N ILE A 5 -8.16 -77.56 31.09
CA ILE A 5 -6.96 -76.74 30.86
C ILE A 5 -6.58 -76.85 29.38
N ALA A 6 -6.54 -75.70 28.73
CA ALA A 6 -6.26 -75.49 27.32
C ALA A 6 -4.80 -75.80 26.96
N GLY A 7 -4.58 -76.44 25.82
CA GLY A 7 -3.28 -76.64 25.19
C GLY A 7 -3.02 -75.55 24.15
N ALA A 8 -1.88 -74.87 24.30
CA ALA A 8 -1.48 -73.63 23.65
C ALA A 8 -1.36 -73.68 22.11
N ALA A 9 -1.78 -72.60 21.45
CA ALA A 9 -1.51 -72.33 20.05
C ALA A 9 -0.01 -71.98 19.85
N LYS A 10 0.65 -72.72 18.95
CA LYS A 10 2.08 -72.60 18.65
C LYS A 10 2.30 -71.44 17.67
N HIS A 11 2.77 -70.29 18.15
CA HIS A 11 3.20 -69.19 17.28
C HIS A 11 4.60 -69.49 16.72
N SER A 12 4.72 -69.55 15.39
CA SER A 12 6.00 -69.73 14.70
C SER A 12 6.82 -68.43 14.81
N PRO A 13 8.06 -68.45 15.34
CA PRO A 13 8.88 -67.24 15.40
C PRO A 13 9.39 -66.91 14.00
N PHE A 14 8.96 -65.77 13.47
CA PHE A 14 9.56 -65.19 12.25
C PHE A 14 11.08 -65.09 12.43
N LYS A 15 11.87 -65.59 11.47
CA LYS A 15 13.35 -65.49 11.53
C LYS A 15 13.75 -64.00 11.47
N LEU A 16 14.60 -63.56 12.41
CA LEU A 16 15.04 -62.17 12.60
C LEU A 16 15.46 -61.45 11.30
N ARG A 17 16.09 -62.17 10.36
CA ARG A 17 16.48 -61.66 9.03
C ARG A 17 15.31 -61.12 8.19
N TYR A 18 14.13 -61.72 8.29
CA TYR A 18 12.94 -61.26 7.56
C TYR A 18 12.29 -60.05 8.25
N GLN A 19 12.38 -59.95 9.59
CA GLN A 19 11.95 -58.75 10.32
C GLN A 19 12.82 -57.55 9.96
N LEU A 20 14.14 -57.72 9.93
CA LEU A 20 15.07 -56.64 9.53
C LEU A 20 14.89 -56.23 8.07
N LEU A 21 14.67 -57.18 7.16
CA LEU A 21 14.31 -56.88 5.77
C LEU A 21 12.99 -56.10 5.67
N ALA A 22 11.97 -56.49 6.43
CA ALA A 22 10.69 -55.78 6.43
C ALA A 22 10.82 -54.34 6.94
N VAL A 23 11.55 -54.13 8.04
CA VAL A 23 11.82 -52.78 8.59
C VAL A 23 12.64 -51.95 7.60
N GLY A 24 13.68 -52.53 6.99
CA GLY A 24 14.48 -51.85 5.97
C GLY A 24 13.67 -51.45 4.75
N LEU A 25 12.75 -52.31 4.29
CA LEU A 25 11.87 -52.03 3.16
C LEU A 25 10.87 -50.91 3.47
N VAL A 26 10.31 -50.90 4.69
CA VAL A 26 9.46 -49.80 5.17
C VAL A 26 10.26 -48.50 5.23
N LEU A 27 11.47 -48.51 5.81
CA LEU A 27 12.31 -47.33 5.91
C LEU A 27 12.66 -46.75 4.53
N LEU A 28 12.92 -47.63 3.55
CA LEU A 28 13.25 -47.23 2.18
C LEU A 28 12.03 -46.72 1.39
N SER A 29 10.81 -47.07 1.82
CA SER A 29 9.56 -46.59 1.21
C SER A 29 9.16 -45.18 1.67
N LEU A 30 9.59 -44.75 2.87
CA LEU A 30 9.23 -43.46 3.45
C LEU A 30 9.65 -42.25 2.59
N PRO A 31 10.87 -42.17 2.03
CA PRO A 31 11.27 -41.03 1.18
C PRO A 31 10.41 -40.89 -0.08
N TYR A 32 10.06 -42.02 -0.70
CA TYR A 32 9.23 -42.03 -1.91
C TYR A 32 7.79 -41.57 -1.60
N LEU A 33 7.21 -42.08 -0.51
CA LEU A 33 5.89 -41.67 -0.05
C LEU A 33 5.87 -40.19 0.36
N GLY A 34 6.94 -39.72 1.03
CA GLY A 34 7.11 -38.31 1.38
C GLY A 34 7.17 -37.41 0.15
N TYR A 35 7.96 -37.78 -0.87
CA TYR A 35 8.02 -37.05 -2.13
C TYR A 35 6.64 -36.97 -2.81
N ARG A 36 5.93 -38.10 -2.92
CA ARG A 36 4.59 -38.15 -3.53
C ARG A 36 3.57 -37.35 -2.74
N PHE A 37 3.67 -37.34 -1.41
CA PHE A 37 2.80 -36.55 -0.55
C PHE A 37 3.03 -35.04 -0.77
N ILE A 38 4.28 -34.59 -0.83
CA ILE A 38 4.61 -33.18 -1.08
C ILE A 38 4.11 -32.74 -2.47
N ASP A 39 4.35 -33.55 -3.49
CA ASP A 39 3.94 -33.26 -4.87
C ASP A 39 2.40 -33.15 -5.00
N ALA A 40 1.68 -34.12 -4.40
CA ALA A 40 0.22 -34.11 -4.37
C ALA A 40 -0.33 -32.90 -3.59
N THR A 41 0.27 -32.58 -2.45
CA THR A 41 -0.18 -31.45 -1.60
C THR A 41 0.10 -30.11 -2.27
N SER A 42 1.28 -29.94 -2.87
CA SER A 42 1.65 -28.73 -3.62
C SER A 42 0.69 -28.50 -4.78
N SER A 43 0.41 -29.55 -5.56
CA SER A 43 -0.53 -29.47 -6.69
C SER A 43 -1.94 -29.09 -6.24
N LEU A 44 -2.43 -29.71 -5.16
CA LEU A 44 -3.74 -29.39 -4.58
C LEU A 44 -3.81 -27.96 -4.06
N LEU A 45 -2.76 -27.49 -3.36
CA LEU A 45 -2.69 -26.12 -2.85
C LEU A 45 -2.70 -25.10 -4.00
N GLN A 46 -1.87 -25.30 -5.02
CA GLN A 46 -1.85 -24.42 -6.20
C GLN A 46 -3.21 -24.38 -6.91
N GLN A 47 -3.85 -25.54 -7.10
CA GLN A 47 -5.17 -25.61 -7.71
C GLN A 47 -6.24 -24.93 -6.87
N SER A 48 -6.21 -25.12 -5.54
CA SER A 48 -7.15 -24.46 -4.62
C SER A 48 -6.97 -22.94 -4.62
N GLN A 49 -5.73 -22.45 -4.67
CA GLN A 49 -5.43 -21.03 -4.74
C GLN A 49 -5.89 -20.42 -6.07
N ALA A 50 -5.62 -21.10 -7.19
CA ALA A 50 -6.07 -20.66 -8.51
C ALA A 50 -7.61 -20.60 -8.60
N GLN A 51 -8.30 -21.58 -8.01
CA GLN A 51 -9.76 -21.60 -7.96
C GLN A 51 -10.32 -20.48 -7.08
N ALA A 52 -9.72 -20.22 -5.93
CA ALA A 52 -10.10 -19.11 -5.04
C ALA A 52 -9.91 -17.75 -5.74
N GLN A 53 -8.75 -17.53 -6.37
CA GLN A 53 -8.48 -16.32 -7.14
C GLN A 53 -9.48 -16.12 -8.29
N LYS A 54 -9.86 -17.21 -8.99
CA LYS A 54 -10.88 -17.16 -10.04
C LYS A 54 -12.25 -16.76 -9.49
N GLN A 55 -12.66 -17.30 -8.35
CA GLN A 55 -13.93 -16.93 -7.72
C GLN A 55 -13.96 -15.46 -7.29
N VAL A 56 -12.85 -14.96 -6.72
CA VAL A 56 -12.70 -13.53 -6.39
C VAL A 56 -12.79 -12.68 -7.66
N ALA A 57 -12.06 -13.04 -8.72
CA ALA A 57 -12.10 -12.33 -9.99
C ALA A 57 -13.52 -12.32 -10.60
N GLN A 58 -14.24 -13.44 -10.55
CA GLN A 58 -15.63 -13.53 -11.00
C GLN A 58 -16.59 -12.69 -10.15
N SER A 59 -16.43 -12.70 -8.83
CA SER A 59 -17.20 -11.87 -7.91
C SER A 59 -17.01 -10.38 -8.22
N LEU A 60 -15.75 -9.93 -8.31
CA LEU A 60 -15.41 -8.56 -8.68
C LEU A 60 -15.94 -8.19 -10.07
N ALA A 61 -15.79 -9.07 -11.07
CA ALA A 61 -16.33 -8.84 -12.41
C ALA A 61 -17.85 -8.65 -12.37
N ASN A 62 -18.57 -9.50 -11.63
CA ASN A 62 -20.02 -9.38 -11.47
C ASN A 62 -20.42 -8.07 -10.76
N LEU A 63 -19.67 -7.64 -9.75
CA LEU A 63 -19.88 -6.35 -9.08
C LEU A 63 -19.77 -5.18 -10.07
N PHE A 64 -18.76 -5.20 -10.94
CA PHE A 64 -18.57 -4.16 -11.96
C PHE A 64 -19.59 -4.23 -13.09
N VAL A 65 -20.03 -5.43 -13.48
CA VAL A 65 -21.13 -5.61 -14.45
C VAL A 65 -22.43 -4.98 -13.93
N GLN A 66 -22.68 -5.03 -12.63
CA GLN A 66 -23.83 -4.39 -12.01
C GLN A 66 -23.67 -2.87 -11.85
N ARG A 67 -22.46 -2.33 -12.00
CA ARG A 67 -22.09 -0.92 -11.81
C ARG A 67 -21.24 -0.40 -12.98
N GLN A 68 -21.75 -0.54 -14.20
CA GLN A 68 -21.00 -0.20 -15.43
C GLN A 68 -20.56 1.26 -15.48
N GLU A 69 -21.29 2.16 -14.81
CA GLU A 69 -20.95 3.56 -14.64
C GLU A 69 -19.59 3.78 -13.96
N LEU A 70 -19.16 2.86 -13.10
CA LEU A 70 -17.85 2.90 -12.45
C LEU A 70 -16.72 2.59 -13.44
N LEU A 71 -16.96 1.68 -14.39
CA LEU A 71 -15.98 1.29 -15.41
C LEU A 71 -15.76 2.39 -16.45
N LEU A 72 -16.81 3.10 -16.82
CA LEU A 72 -16.75 4.21 -17.78
C LEU A 72 -15.89 5.39 -17.28
N ALA A 73 -15.71 5.52 -15.96
CA ALA A 73 -14.95 6.61 -15.35
C ALA A 73 -13.44 6.33 -15.20
N LEU A 74 -12.97 5.11 -15.52
CA LEU A 74 -11.56 4.69 -15.33
C LEU A 74 -10.60 5.04 -16.48
N PRO A 75 -10.97 4.95 -17.78
CA PRO A 75 -10.04 5.11 -18.91
C PRO A 75 -9.44 6.51 -19.11
N GLU A 76 -10.15 7.56 -18.67
CA GLU A 76 -9.70 8.95 -18.84
C GLU A 76 -8.57 9.34 -17.86
N LEU A 77 -8.38 8.56 -16.79
CA LEU A 77 -7.57 8.97 -15.64
C LEU A 77 -6.24 8.21 -15.51
N SER A 78 -6.12 6.99 -16.06
CA SER A 78 -4.90 6.16 -15.92
C SER A 78 -3.79 6.49 -16.93
N LYS A 79 -4.05 7.37 -17.91
CA LYS A 79 -3.15 7.60 -19.05
C LYS A 79 -1.91 8.45 -18.75
N GLN A 80 -1.83 9.12 -17.58
CA GLN A 80 -0.74 10.06 -17.30
C GLN A 80 -0.03 9.82 -15.96
N GLN A 81 -0.75 9.60 -14.85
CA GLN A 81 -0.18 9.32 -13.52
C GLN A 81 -1.10 8.44 -12.66
N PRO A 82 -0.57 7.81 -11.60
CA PRO A 82 -1.39 7.11 -10.59
C PRO A 82 -2.41 8.05 -9.93
N LEU A 83 -3.62 7.56 -9.69
CA LEU A 83 -4.69 8.37 -9.10
C LEU A 83 -4.51 8.49 -7.59
N LEU A 84 -4.85 9.65 -7.04
CA LEU A 84 -5.04 9.81 -5.60
C LEU A 84 -6.30 9.08 -5.18
N PHE A 85 -6.11 8.06 -4.34
CA PHE A 85 -7.18 7.25 -3.79
C PHE A 85 -7.46 7.63 -2.34
N VAL A 86 -8.75 7.76 -1.98
CA VAL A 86 -9.19 8.10 -0.62
C VAL A 86 -10.01 6.99 -0.02
N GLN A 87 -9.52 6.41 1.07
CA GLN A 87 -10.20 5.34 1.80
C GLN A 87 -11.02 5.86 2.99
N ALA A 88 -11.98 5.07 3.46
CA ALA A 88 -12.60 5.30 4.76
C ALA A 88 -11.66 4.80 5.85
N ILE A 89 -11.39 5.64 6.84
CA ILE A 89 -10.61 5.29 8.03
C ILE A 89 -11.60 5.13 9.19
N ASN A 90 -11.42 4.11 10.02
CA ASN A 90 -12.34 3.80 11.13
C ASN A 90 -11.83 4.28 12.50
N GLN A 91 -10.63 4.85 12.55
CA GLN A 91 -9.99 5.34 13.78
C GLN A 91 -9.36 6.71 13.57
N THR A 92 -9.30 7.52 14.63
CA THR A 92 -8.64 8.82 14.58
C THR A 92 -7.14 8.62 14.32
N LYS A 93 -6.57 9.42 13.41
CA LYS A 93 -5.12 9.48 13.22
C LYS A 93 -4.51 10.61 14.04
N THR A 94 -3.36 10.36 14.65
CA THR A 94 -2.57 11.40 15.31
C THR A 94 -1.66 12.03 14.26
N ILE A 95 -1.65 13.35 14.13
CA ILE A 95 -0.80 14.04 13.16
C ILE A 95 0.53 14.37 13.84
N ASP A 96 1.41 13.39 13.93
CA ASP A 96 2.72 13.50 14.59
C ASP A 96 3.90 13.16 13.67
N GLY A 97 3.62 12.68 12.46
CA GLY A 97 4.58 12.22 11.48
C GLY A 97 4.99 10.76 11.68
N SER A 98 4.20 9.95 12.41
CA SER A 98 4.42 8.51 12.59
C SER A 98 3.43 7.66 11.78
N ALA A 99 3.86 6.50 11.31
CA ALA A 99 3.02 5.57 10.54
C ALA A 99 2.34 4.51 11.42
N ASP A 100 2.57 4.53 12.73
CA ASP A 100 2.20 3.45 13.66
C ASP A 100 0.70 3.17 13.70
N ASP A 101 -0.12 4.21 13.52
CA ASP A 101 -1.58 4.13 13.49
C ASP A 101 -2.13 3.87 12.08
N TRP A 102 -1.30 3.83 11.02
CA TRP A 102 -1.69 3.59 9.62
C TRP A 102 -1.56 2.14 9.14
N ARG A 103 -1.13 1.21 10.01
CA ARG A 103 -0.68 -0.14 9.63
C ARG A 103 -1.66 -0.88 8.70
N ASP A 104 -2.95 -0.83 8.97
CA ASP A 104 -3.97 -1.52 8.18
C ASP A 104 -4.22 -0.84 6.83
N GLU A 105 -4.02 0.48 6.77
CA GLU A 105 -4.26 1.32 5.60
C GLU A 105 -3.04 1.50 4.68
N MET A 106 -1.86 0.96 5.06
CA MET A 106 -0.63 1.04 4.27
C MET A 106 -0.74 0.33 2.91
N VAL A 107 -1.64 -0.64 2.78
CA VAL A 107 -1.82 -1.47 1.57
C VAL A 107 -2.38 -0.66 0.39
N GLN A 108 -2.97 0.52 0.64
CA GLN A 108 -3.74 1.29 -0.34
C GLN A 108 -3.05 2.62 -0.74
N ALA A 109 -1.71 2.68 -0.70
CA ALA A 109 -0.96 3.87 -1.06
C ALA A 109 -0.78 4.04 -2.58
N SER A 110 -0.92 5.28 -3.06
CA SER A 110 -0.61 5.67 -4.43
C SER A 110 0.87 6.06 -4.54
N GLU A 111 1.66 5.33 -5.34
CA GLU A 111 3.08 5.63 -5.59
C GLU A 111 3.24 6.62 -6.74
N PHE A 112 4.10 7.62 -6.57
CA PHE A 112 4.46 8.61 -7.58
C PHE A 112 5.98 8.66 -7.72
N ARG A 113 6.47 8.49 -8.95
CA ARG A 113 7.89 8.53 -9.26
C ARG A 113 8.10 9.31 -10.55
N ASP A 114 9.06 10.24 -10.55
CA ASP A 114 9.42 10.93 -11.78
C ASP A 114 10.21 9.99 -12.73
N PRO A 115 10.21 10.23 -14.05
CA PRO A 115 10.89 9.35 -15.01
C PRO A 115 12.42 9.20 -14.80
N THR A 116 13.06 10.20 -14.20
CA THR A 116 14.48 10.20 -13.85
C THR A 116 14.76 9.52 -12.51
N GLY A 117 13.73 9.30 -11.69
CA GLY A 117 13.78 8.71 -10.37
C GLY A 117 14.30 9.64 -9.26
N GLN A 118 14.41 10.95 -9.51
CA GLN A 118 14.95 11.91 -8.52
C GLN A 118 13.95 12.14 -7.38
N VAL A 119 12.66 12.25 -7.71
CA VAL A 119 11.57 12.39 -6.75
C VAL A 119 10.71 11.14 -6.77
N HIS A 120 10.57 10.54 -5.59
CA HIS A 120 9.75 9.36 -5.37
C HIS A 120 9.00 9.51 -4.04
N TYR A 121 7.68 9.34 -4.06
CA TYR A 121 6.87 9.36 -2.84
C TYR A 121 5.64 8.47 -2.96
N THR A 122 5.11 8.05 -1.82
CA THR A 122 3.80 7.40 -1.73
C THR A 122 2.82 8.29 -0.97
N VAL A 123 1.55 8.27 -1.38
CA VAL A 123 0.47 9.01 -0.73
C VAL A 123 -0.60 8.04 -0.27
N THR A 124 -0.97 8.13 1.00
CA THR A 124 -2.15 7.48 1.56
C THR A 124 -3.13 8.58 1.99
N LEU A 125 -4.33 8.61 1.42
CA LEU A 125 -5.38 9.52 1.85
C LEU A 125 -6.52 8.73 2.51
N GLY A 126 -7.14 9.32 3.52
CA GLY A 126 -8.37 8.80 4.05
C GLY A 126 -9.28 9.83 4.68
N LYS A 127 -10.52 9.41 4.89
CA LYS A 127 -11.59 10.20 5.50
C LYS A 127 -11.93 9.62 6.85
N PHE A 128 -11.91 10.47 7.87
CA PHE A 128 -12.41 10.16 9.20
C PHE A 128 -13.26 11.33 9.70
N ASP A 129 -14.51 11.04 10.08
CA ASP A 129 -15.53 12.06 10.39
C ASP A 129 -15.64 13.13 9.28
N ARG A 130 -15.33 14.40 9.58
CA ARG A 130 -15.36 15.52 8.63
C ARG A 130 -13.97 15.99 8.20
N GLN A 131 -12.97 15.14 8.35
CA GLN A 131 -11.57 15.45 8.04
C GLN A 131 -11.08 14.60 6.87
N LEU A 132 -10.31 15.24 5.99
CA LEU A 132 -9.41 14.57 5.07
C LEU A 132 -8.04 14.50 5.73
N ILE A 133 -7.50 13.29 5.79
CA ILE A 133 -6.21 13.00 6.40
C ILE A 133 -5.31 12.43 5.32
N GLY A 134 -4.07 12.90 5.26
CA GLY A 134 -3.08 12.41 4.31
C GLY A 134 -1.77 12.09 4.99
N LYS A 135 -1.16 11.00 4.52
CA LYS A 135 0.21 10.60 4.84
C LYS A 135 1.00 10.57 3.54
N VAL A 136 2.16 11.21 3.53
CA VAL A 136 3.06 11.25 2.38
C VAL A 136 4.44 10.78 2.82
N GLN A 137 4.86 9.61 2.36
CA GLN A 137 6.24 9.12 2.56
C GLN A 137 7.06 9.53 1.34
N VAL A 138 8.05 10.39 1.55
CA VAL A 138 9.00 10.81 0.52
C VAL A 138 10.29 10.01 0.69
N TYR A 139 10.74 9.43 -0.42
CA TYR A 139 11.98 8.66 -0.48
C TYR A 139 13.08 9.56 -0.99
N ASP A 140 13.88 10.06 -0.07
CA ASP A 140 14.89 11.09 -0.31
C ASP A 140 16.02 10.94 0.71
N GLN A 141 17.24 10.75 0.24
CA GLN A 141 18.39 10.53 1.13
C GLN A 141 18.92 11.83 1.75
N ASN A 142 18.49 12.99 1.28
CA ASN A 142 19.11 14.28 1.58
C ASN A 142 18.12 15.34 2.06
N TYR A 143 17.17 14.99 2.93
CA TYR A 143 16.17 15.97 3.42
C TYR A 143 16.78 17.31 3.90
N ILE A 144 16.38 18.41 3.27
CA ILE A 144 16.79 19.78 3.58
C ILE A 144 15.68 20.52 4.34
N SER A 145 15.86 20.67 5.65
CA SER A 145 14.94 21.45 6.50
C SER A 145 14.95 22.96 6.21
N ALA A 146 13.83 23.62 6.45
CA ALA A 146 13.71 25.06 6.29
C ALA A 146 14.49 25.85 7.36
N LYS A 147 15.28 26.82 6.92
CA LYS A 147 15.99 27.75 7.79
C LYS A 147 15.07 28.88 8.30
N SER A 148 15.58 29.73 9.19
CA SER A 148 14.80 30.86 9.74
C SER A 148 14.59 32.03 8.75
N ALA A 149 15.21 32.00 7.57
CA ALA A 149 15.09 33.07 6.58
C ALA A 149 13.70 33.10 5.93
N SER A 150 13.21 34.29 5.55
CA SER A 150 11.87 34.46 4.95
C SER A 150 11.68 33.76 3.60
N ASN A 151 12.78 33.39 2.94
CA ASN A 151 12.82 32.71 1.65
C ASN A 151 13.31 31.26 1.77
N SER A 152 13.31 30.68 2.98
CA SER A 152 13.82 29.33 3.22
C SER A 152 13.15 28.26 2.34
N TRP A 153 11.89 28.49 1.96
CA TRP A 153 11.13 27.62 1.07
C TRP A 153 11.73 27.44 -0.33
N LEU A 154 12.61 28.35 -0.79
CA LEU A 154 13.34 28.20 -2.06
C LEU A 154 14.45 27.16 -1.99
N THR A 155 14.92 26.84 -0.78
CA THR A 155 16.14 26.07 -0.54
C THR A 155 15.92 24.94 0.46
N SER A 156 14.68 24.48 0.59
CA SER A 156 14.28 23.43 1.52
C SER A 156 13.18 22.56 0.94
N ASP A 157 13.18 21.30 1.33
CA ASP A 157 12.15 20.36 0.89
C ASP A 157 10.84 20.65 1.59
N HIS A 158 9.75 20.55 0.83
CA HIS A 158 8.44 20.87 1.34
C HIS A 158 7.33 20.21 0.54
N LEU A 159 6.19 20.06 1.21
CA LEU A 159 4.95 19.63 0.60
C LEU A 159 4.13 20.85 0.18
N ARG A 160 3.63 20.85 -1.05
CA ARG A 160 2.62 21.79 -1.52
C ARG A 160 1.28 21.08 -1.58
N LEU A 161 0.27 21.70 -1.00
CA LEU A 161 -1.11 21.23 -1.01
C LEU A 161 -1.99 22.29 -1.66
N SER A 162 -2.61 21.96 -2.78
CA SER A 162 -3.57 22.84 -3.46
C SER A 162 -4.95 22.22 -3.48
N TYR A 163 -6.00 23.03 -3.33
CA TYR A 163 -7.38 22.57 -3.45
C TYR A 163 -8.30 23.63 -4.08
N ILE A 164 -9.46 23.17 -4.57
CA ILE A 164 -10.54 24.05 -5.03
C ILE A 164 -11.68 24.02 -4.02
N ASP A 165 -12.11 25.20 -3.57
CA ASP A 165 -13.21 25.35 -2.61
C ASP A 165 -14.60 25.26 -3.27
N SER A 166 -15.64 25.40 -2.45
CA SER A 166 -17.04 25.38 -2.91
C SER A 166 -17.43 26.56 -3.80
N MET A 167 -16.63 27.64 -3.83
CA MET A 167 -16.81 28.80 -4.70
C MET A 167 -15.95 28.71 -5.97
N ALA A 168 -15.40 27.54 -6.27
CA ALA A 168 -14.50 27.29 -7.40
C ALA A 168 -13.21 28.11 -7.36
N LYS A 169 -12.77 28.56 -6.17
CA LYS A 169 -11.51 29.28 -6.00
C LYS A 169 -10.38 28.31 -5.68
N GLU A 170 -9.26 28.48 -6.37
CA GLU A 170 -8.01 27.78 -6.06
C GLU A 170 -7.33 28.35 -4.81
N HIS A 171 -6.85 27.45 -3.97
CA HIS A 171 -6.03 27.76 -2.81
C HIS A 171 -4.75 26.93 -2.89
N HIS A 172 -3.60 27.58 -2.69
CA HIS A 172 -2.30 26.91 -2.66
C HIS A 172 -1.66 27.13 -1.30
N LEU A 173 -1.26 26.01 -0.69
CA LEU A 173 -0.62 25.97 0.61
C LEU A 173 0.78 25.40 0.48
N LEU A 174 1.68 25.94 1.27
CA LEU A 174 3.04 25.47 1.44
C LEU A 174 3.20 24.98 2.88
N LEU A 175 3.51 23.69 3.05
CA LEU A 175 3.73 23.04 4.33
C LEU A 175 5.24 22.90 4.52
N LEU A 176 5.78 23.63 5.49
CA LEU A 176 7.22 23.81 5.69
C LEU A 176 7.65 23.39 7.09
N ALA A 177 8.60 22.46 7.19
CA ALA A 177 9.18 22.06 8.47
C ALA A 177 10.56 22.68 8.66
N ARG A 178 10.81 23.28 9.83
CA ARG A 178 12.13 23.76 10.23
C ARG A 178 12.94 22.70 10.98
N GLN A 179 12.23 21.74 11.56
CA GLN A 179 12.74 20.61 12.32
C GLN A 179 11.63 19.54 12.34
N PRO A 180 11.93 18.28 12.70
CA PRO A 180 10.91 17.27 12.91
C PRO A 180 9.84 17.73 13.92
N GLY A 181 8.57 17.43 13.63
CA GLY A 181 7.40 17.87 14.37
C GLY A 181 6.48 18.76 13.53
N GLU A 182 5.74 19.64 14.22
CA GLU A 182 4.71 20.48 13.60
C GLU A 182 5.26 21.35 12.47
N MET A 183 4.59 21.31 11.32
CA MET A 183 4.92 22.11 10.15
C MET A 183 4.20 23.46 10.16
N GLN A 184 4.87 24.47 9.63
CA GLN A 184 4.27 25.77 9.36
C GLN A 184 3.53 25.74 8.03
N ILE A 185 2.33 26.33 8.00
CA ILE A 185 1.48 26.36 6.80
C ILE A 185 1.33 27.80 6.31
N TYR A 186 1.72 28.05 5.07
CA TYR A 186 1.63 29.38 4.45
C TYR A 186 0.74 29.33 3.21
N ARG A 187 0.11 30.47 2.87
CA ARG A 187 -0.51 30.64 1.55
C ARG A 187 0.56 30.95 0.53
N THR A 188 0.37 30.44 -0.68
CA THR A 188 1.22 30.78 -1.82
C THR A 188 0.40 30.97 -3.09
N ASP A 189 1.03 31.45 -4.16
CA ASP A 189 0.47 31.47 -5.50
C ASP A 189 0.57 30.07 -6.16
N SER A 190 0.03 29.92 -7.36
CA SER A 190 -0.01 28.63 -8.06
C SER A 190 1.37 28.08 -8.42
N THR A 191 2.38 28.95 -8.56
CA THR A 191 3.77 28.58 -8.88
C THR A 191 4.62 28.35 -7.64
N GLY A 192 4.13 28.76 -6.47
CA GLY A 192 4.89 28.74 -5.23
C GLY A 192 5.89 29.89 -5.11
N SER A 193 5.85 30.89 -6.00
CA SER A 193 6.83 31.97 -6.11
C SER A 193 6.62 33.08 -5.07
N PHE A 194 5.37 33.28 -4.63
CA PHE A 194 5.02 34.26 -3.63
C PHE A 194 4.39 33.60 -2.41
N VAL A 195 5.13 33.55 -1.29
CA VAL A 195 4.64 32.99 -0.03
C VAL A 195 4.22 34.12 0.90
N SER A 196 2.98 34.05 1.40
CA SER A 196 2.49 34.96 2.43
C SER A 196 3.28 34.79 3.72
N GLN A 197 3.68 35.90 4.34
CA GLN A 197 4.37 35.87 5.64
C GLN A 197 3.44 35.47 6.81
N GLN A 198 2.12 35.45 6.59
CA GLN A 198 1.16 35.08 7.61
C GLN A 198 0.97 33.56 7.63
N GLN A 199 1.33 32.93 8.75
CA GLN A 199 1.00 31.53 8.99
C GLN A 199 -0.51 31.34 9.08
N LEU A 200 -1.02 30.29 8.43
CA LEU A 200 -2.42 29.89 8.48
C LEU A 200 -2.68 28.99 9.68
N ASN A 201 -3.38 29.52 10.68
CA ASN A 201 -3.97 28.71 11.78
C ASN A 201 -5.51 28.71 11.79
N ARG A 202 -6.15 29.39 10.82
CA ARG A 202 -7.59 29.70 10.89
C ARG A 202 -8.54 28.58 10.41
N PHE A 203 -8.01 27.49 9.86
CA PHE A 203 -8.80 26.48 9.13
C PHE A 203 -8.63 25.06 9.69
N ASP A 204 -8.07 24.92 10.89
CA ASP A 204 -7.77 23.62 11.50
C ASP A 204 -6.95 22.66 10.60
N ILE A 205 -6.21 23.23 9.64
CA ILE A 205 -5.23 22.48 8.87
C ILE A 205 -4.01 22.31 9.76
N ARG A 206 -3.56 21.06 9.92
CA ARG A 206 -2.35 20.74 10.66
C ARG A 206 -1.49 19.80 9.85
N ALA A 207 -0.19 19.90 10.04
CA ALA A 207 0.75 18.97 9.46
C ALA A 207 1.93 18.75 10.41
N SER A 208 2.50 17.55 10.36
CA SER A 208 3.70 17.17 11.09
C SER A 208 4.63 16.41 10.16
N LEU A 209 5.94 16.56 10.36
CA LEU A 209 6.98 15.87 9.60
C LEU A 209 7.89 15.10 10.55
N GLN A 210 8.25 13.86 10.18
CA GLN A 210 9.37 13.14 10.79
C GLN A 210 10.33 12.68 9.70
N THR A 211 11.61 12.64 10.03
CA THR A 211 12.63 12.05 9.15
C THR A 211 12.85 10.58 9.54
N ASN A 212 13.23 9.77 8.56
CA ASN A 212 13.60 8.36 8.75
C ASN A 212 14.78 8.00 7.84
N ASN A 213 15.25 6.76 7.91
CA ASN A 213 16.42 6.31 7.13
C ASN A 213 16.17 6.28 5.62
N GLU A 214 14.92 6.34 5.17
CA GLU A 214 14.52 6.29 3.76
C GLU A 214 14.14 7.69 3.22
N GLY A 215 14.02 8.69 4.10
CA GLY A 215 13.74 10.09 3.79
C GLY A 215 12.91 10.76 4.86
N TYR A 216 11.69 11.17 4.52
CA TYR A 216 10.81 11.84 5.48
C TYR A 216 9.34 11.53 5.21
N MET A 217 8.55 11.64 6.27
CA MET A 217 7.12 11.42 6.23
C MET A 217 6.39 12.67 6.70
N VAL A 218 5.41 13.10 5.91
CA VAL A 218 4.50 14.19 6.26
C VAL A 218 3.12 13.61 6.51
N GLU A 219 2.57 13.92 7.68
CA GLU A 219 1.16 13.74 7.95
C GLU A 219 0.46 15.08 7.96
N TRP A 220 -0.75 15.12 7.45
CA TRP A 220 -1.58 16.32 7.48
C TRP A 220 -3.06 15.97 7.61
N ARG A 221 -3.80 16.93 8.15
CA ARG A 221 -5.27 16.89 8.17
C ARG A 221 -5.84 18.23 7.77
N MET A 222 -6.98 18.20 7.11
CA MET A 222 -7.78 19.38 6.80
C MET A 222 -9.28 19.07 6.86
N PRO A 223 -10.13 20.05 7.23
CA PRO A 223 -11.58 19.87 7.14
C PRO A 223 -12.03 19.65 5.69
N LEU A 224 -12.87 18.63 5.47
CA LEU A 224 -13.48 18.37 4.16
C LEU A 224 -14.35 19.55 3.68
N ALA A 225 -14.88 20.35 4.61
CA ALA A 225 -15.68 21.53 4.31
C ALA A 225 -14.91 22.65 3.57
N LEU A 226 -13.57 22.59 3.54
CA LEU A 226 -12.76 23.52 2.73
C LEU A 226 -12.81 23.19 1.23
N LEU A 227 -13.14 21.94 0.89
CA LEU A 227 -13.18 21.44 -0.47
C LEU A 227 -14.58 21.66 -1.07
N GLY A 228 -14.65 21.92 -2.37
CA GLY A 228 -15.92 21.88 -3.11
C GLY A 228 -16.50 20.46 -3.23
N GLU A 229 -17.69 20.33 -3.83
CA GLU A 229 -18.41 19.04 -3.94
C GLU A 229 -17.58 17.92 -4.61
N ARG A 230 -16.80 18.28 -5.63
CA ARG A 230 -15.92 17.35 -6.37
C ARG A 230 -14.65 16.97 -5.59
N GLN A 231 -14.37 17.66 -4.48
CA GLN A 231 -13.20 17.48 -3.63
C GLN A 231 -11.90 17.43 -4.44
N LEU A 232 -11.59 18.54 -5.10
CA LEU A 232 -10.44 18.66 -6.00
C LEU A 232 -9.19 19.01 -5.17
N LEU A 233 -8.19 18.13 -5.22
CA LEU A 233 -6.93 18.24 -4.49
C LEU A 233 -5.75 18.03 -5.45
N ARG A 234 -4.63 18.68 -5.16
CA ARG A 234 -3.34 18.45 -5.80
C ARG A 234 -2.24 18.50 -4.76
N LEU A 235 -1.35 17.52 -4.79
CA LEU A 235 -0.15 17.46 -3.97
C LEU A 235 1.08 17.63 -4.85
N ALA A 236 2.12 18.28 -4.33
CA ALA A 236 3.42 18.29 -4.97
C ALA A 236 4.53 18.22 -3.93
N ILE A 237 5.54 17.40 -4.21
CA ILE A 237 6.78 17.38 -3.44
C ILE A 237 7.79 18.25 -4.16
N VAL A 238 8.42 19.14 -3.40
CA VAL A 238 9.55 19.95 -3.84
C VAL A 238 10.79 19.41 -3.16
N ASP A 239 11.74 18.97 -3.98
CA ASP A 239 13.09 18.56 -3.59
C ASP A 239 14.07 19.68 -3.99
N ALA A 240 14.81 20.18 -3.01
CA ALA A 240 15.70 21.33 -3.10
C ALA A 240 17.19 20.94 -3.05
N ASP A 241 17.54 19.68 -3.32
CA ASP A 241 18.91 19.16 -3.28
C ASP A 241 19.94 20.00 -4.05
N LYS A 242 19.52 20.62 -5.15
CA LYS A 242 20.39 21.38 -6.05
C LYS A 242 20.08 22.87 -6.00
N LEU A 243 20.77 23.58 -5.11
CA LEU A 243 20.67 25.05 -4.90
C LEU A 243 20.86 25.90 -6.17
N GLU A 244 21.57 25.40 -7.19
CA GLU A 244 21.85 26.12 -8.44
C GLU A 244 20.89 25.77 -9.60
N GLN A 245 19.95 24.84 -9.37
CA GLN A 245 18.98 24.41 -10.38
C GLN A 245 17.56 24.73 -9.90
N ALA A 246 16.60 24.78 -10.83
CA ALA A 246 15.20 24.80 -10.44
C ALA A 246 14.91 23.54 -9.60
N PRO A 247 14.19 23.66 -8.48
CA PRO A 247 13.93 22.52 -7.61
C PRO A 247 13.16 21.44 -8.37
N ASN A 248 13.40 20.18 -8.02
CA ASN A 248 12.67 19.08 -8.60
C ASN A 248 11.25 19.08 -8.01
N ILE A 249 10.23 19.13 -8.87
CA ILE A 249 8.83 19.14 -8.43
C ILE A 249 8.08 18.00 -9.09
N LEU A 250 7.61 17.06 -8.26
CA LEU A 250 6.71 16.01 -8.73
C LEU A 250 5.30 16.25 -8.18
N THR A 251 4.42 16.68 -9.08
CA THR A 251 3.04 17.03 -8.78
C THR A 251 2.10 15.89 -9.19
N THR A 252 1.12 15.59 -8.34
CA THR A 252 0.01 14.70 -8.67
C THR A 252 -0.85 15.35 -9.76
N GLN A 253 -1.12 14.64 -10.85
CA GLN A 253 -1.89 15.19 -11.96
C GLN A 253 -3.35 14.73 -11.91
N GLY A 254 -4.24 15.65 -12.27
CA GLY A 254 -5.61 15.33 -12.65
C GLY A 254 -5.71 14.78 -14.08
N PRO A 255 -6.93 14.60 -14.63
CA PRO A 255 -7.13 14.21 -16.03
C PRO A 255 -6.56 15.24 -17.02
N GLU A 256 -6.47 16.51 -16.61
CA GLU A 256 -5.81 17.57 -17.37
C GLU A 256 -4.37 17.76 -16.87
N PRO A 257 -3.42 18.09 -17.77
CA PRO A 257 -2.05 18.44 -17.38
C PRO A 257 -2.04 19.56 -16.33
N ASN A 258 -1.28 19.36 -15.25
CA ASN A 258 -1.23 20.25 -14.07
C ASN A 258 -2.59 20.47 -13.35
N GLY A 259 -3.61 19.67 -13.70
CA GLY A 259 -4.94 19.75 -13.11
C GLY A 259 -5.03 19.16 -11.70
N PHE A 260 -6.19 19.31 -11.07
CA PHE A 260 -6.50 18.74 -9.77
C PHE A 260 -7.08 17.33 -9.90
N THR A 261 -6.75 16.46 -8.95
CA THR A 261 -7.38 15.15 -8.83
C THR A 261 -8.68 15.28 -8.05
N ALA A 262 -9.78 14.76 -8.60
CA ALA A 262 -11.07 14.72 -7.92
C ALA A 262 -11.15 13.51 -6.98
N LEU A 263 -11.30 13.77 -5.68
CA LEU A 263 -11.34 12.74 -4.64
C LEU A 263 -12.74 12.13 -4.44
N ASN A 264 -13.79 12.86 -4.82
CA ASN A 264 -15.17 12.40 -4.75
C ASN A 264 -15.68 12.01 -6.14
N THR A 265 -15.18 10.90 -6.68
CA THR A 265 -15.49 10.41 -8.02
C THR A 265 -15.98 8.97 -8.01
N LEU A 266 -16.71 8.58 -9.06
CA LEU A 266 -17.04 7.19 -9.34
C LEU A 266 -15.78 6.33 -9.42
N SER A 267 -14.68 6.84 -9.98
CA SER A 267 -13.39 6.13 -10.02
C SER A 267 -12.85 5.86 -8.61
N ASN A 268 -12.92 6.83 -7.70
CA ASN A 268 -12.57 6.61 -6.29
C ASN A 268 -13.49 5.58 -5.61
N GLN A 269 -14.79 5.58 -5.93
CA GLN A 269 -15.73 4.57 -5.43
C GLN A 269 -15.42 3.16 -5.99
N ALA A 270 -15.05 3.07 -7.27
CA ALA A 270 -14.60 1.84 -7.92
C ALA A 270 -13.35 1.28 -7.24
N MET A 271 -12.36 2.14 -6.98
CA MET A 271 -11.14 1.80 -6.27
C MET A 271 -11.41 1.36 -4.83
N ALA A 272 -12.33 2.02 -4.11
CA ALA A 272 -12.72 1.64 -2.76
C ALA A 272 -13.40 0.26 -2.73
N LEU A 273 -14.21 -0.07 -3.75
CA LEU A 273 -14.82 -1.40 -3.88
C LEU A 273 -13.77 -2.48 -4.14
N LEU A 274 -12.74 -2.20 -4.94
CA LEU A 274 -11.62 -3.11 -5.17
C LEU A 274 -10.81 -3.34 -3.88
N ALA A 275 -10.57 -2.27 -3.11
CA ALA A 275 -9.76 -2.31 -1.90
C ALA A 275 -10.49 -2.98 -0.71
N GLY A 276 -11.79 -2.73 -0.56
CA GLY A 276 -12.60 -3.30 0.53
C GLY A 276 -12.82 -4.82 0.48
N GLN A 277 -12.33 -5.51 -0.56
CA GLN A 277 -12.40 -6.97 -0.70
C GLN A 277 -11.08 -7.66 -0.30
N GLN A 278 -10.09 -6.92 0.20
CA GLN A 278 -8.78 -7.42 0.59
C GLN A 278 -8.75 -7.86 2.06
N GLU A 279 -9.33 -9.01 2.40
CA GLU A 279 -9.07 -9.68 3.69
C GLU A 279 -7.79 -10.56 3.64
N ALA A 280 -7.14 -10.68 2.49
CA ALA A 280 -5.93 -11.49 2.25
C ALA A 280 -4.90 -10.71 1.41
N PRO A 281 -3.60 -11.07 1.41
CA PRO A 281 -2.57 -10.44 0.58
C PRO A 281 -2.82 -10.76 -0.92
N MET A 282 -3.80 -10.07 -1.51
CA MET A 282 -4.22 -10.20 -2.89
C MET A 282 -4.03 -8.88 -3.62
N SER A 283 -3.27 -8.93 -4.71
CA SER A 283 -3.19 -7.83 -5.66
C SER A 283 -4.30 -7.97 -6.70
N VAL A 284 -5.08 -6.91 -6.91
CA VAL A 284 -6.11 -6.86 -7.96
C VAL A 284 -5.73 -5.79 -8.96
N THR A 285 -5.72 -6.15 -10.24
CA THR A 285 -5.44 -5.23 -11.34
C THR A 285 -6.57 -5.31 -12.36
N LEU A 286 -7.15 -4.17 -12.71
CA LEU A 286 -8.14 -4.06 -13.77
C LEU A 286 -7.46 -3.62 -15.07
N TYR A 287 -7.81 -4.29 -16.16
CA TYR A 287 -7.34 -3.96 -17.50
C TYR A 287 -8.53 -3.65 -18.42
N ASP A 288 -8.31 -2.80 -19.43
CA ASP A 288 -9.22 -2.65 -20.56
C ASP A 288 -9.04 -3.79 -21.59
N GLN A 289 -9.82 -3.74 -22.68
CA GLN A 289 -9.74 -4.73 -23.76
C GLN A 289 -8.40 -4.70 -24.52
N GLN A 290 -7.66 -3.59 -24.43
CA GLN A 290 -6.34 -3.39 -25.03
C GLN A 290 -5.20 -3.70 -24.06
N LEU A 291 -5.50 -4.27 -22.88
CA LEU A 291 -4.56 -4.59 -21.80
C LEU A 291 -3.89 -3.36 -21.16
N ASN A 292 -4.49 -2.17 -21.29
CA ASN A 292 -4.05 -1.03 -20.50
C ASN A 292 -4.55 -1.17 -19.07
N ARG A 293 -3.68 -0.88 -18.11
CA ARG A 293 -4.05 -0.90 -16.68
C ARG A 293 -4.99 0.27 -16.36
N LEU A 294 -6.19 -0.05 -15.91
CA LEU A 294 -7.21 0.91 -15.49
C LEU A 294 -7.14 1.22 -13.99
N ALA A 295 -6.87 0.20 -13.18
CA ALA A 295 -6.86 0.29 -11.72
C ALA A 295 -5.95 -0.80 -11.13
N HIS A 296 -5.40 -0.55 -9.94
CA HIS A 296 -4.60 -1.52 -9.20
C HIS A 296 -4.69 -1.27 -7.70
N THR A 297 -4.83 -2.34 -6.91
CA THR A 297 -4.77 -2.31 -5.45
C THR A 297 -4.03 -3.53 -4.91
N GLY A 298 -3.41 -3.38 -3.74
CA GLY A 298 -2.60 -4.40 -3.07
C GLY A 298 -1.13 -4.36 -3.48
N HIS A 299 -0.28 -5.01 -2.68
CA HIS A 299 1.14 -5.16 -2.97
C HIS A 299 1.39 -6.57 -3.53
N VAL A 300 2.04 -6.66 -4.69
CA VAL A 300 2.66 -7.94 -5.12
C VAL A 300 4.01 -7.99 -4.41
N PRO A 301 4.24 -8.91 -3.46
CA PRO A 301 5.57 -9.08 -2.89
C PRO A 301 6.55 -9.29 -4.03
N SER A 302 7.64 -8.53 -4.05
CA SER A 302 8.67 -8.68 -5.07
C SER A 302 9.08 -10.15 -5.16
N VAL A 303 8.76 -10.79 -6.28
CA VAL A 303 9.15 -12.18 -6.55
C VAL A 303 10.68 -12.22 -6.47
N ARG A 304 11.24 -12.90 -5.47
CA ARG A 304 12.69 -13.13 -5.41
C ARG A 304 13.09 -13.76 -6.75
N LYS A 305 14.06 -13.17 -7.44
CA LYS A 305 14.55 -13.64 -8.76
C LYS A 305 15.11 -15.07 -8.73
N ASN A 306 15.31 -15.67 -7.56
CA ASN A 306 15.77 -17.05 -7.38
C ASN A 306 14.79 -17.87 -6.53
N PRO A 307 13.92 -18.69 -7.15
CA PRO A 307 12.99 -19.57 -6.45
C PRO A 307 13.64 -20.79 -5.75
N TRP A 308 14.98 -20.90 -5.74
CA TRP A 308 15.70 -22.09 -5.24
C TRP A 308 16.67 -21.85 -4.07
N GLU A 309 16.77 -20.63 -3.52
CA GLU A 309 17.51 -20.39 -2.27
C GLU A 309 16.63 -20.74 -1.06
N TRP A 310 16.41 -22.03 -0.82
CA TRP A 310 15.89 -22.51 0.46
C TRP A 310 17.01 -22.44 1.50
N GLN A 311 17.09 -21.34 2.26
CA GLN A 311 17.91 -21.33 3.47
C GLN A 311 17.20 -22.18 4.54
N LEU A 312 17.86 -23.25 5.00
CA LEU A 312 17.39 -24.19 6.03
C LEU A 312 16.96 -23.53 7.36
N THR A 313 17.22 -22.23 7.53
CA THR A 313 16.82 -21.40 8.67
C THR A 313 15.33 -20.99 8.65
N GLU A 314 14.68 -20.88 7.49
CA GLU A 314 13.27 -20.40 7.42
C GLU A 314 12.23 -21.46 7.86
N LEU A 315 12.49 -22.76 7.65
CA LEU A 315 11.61 -23.85 8.10
C LEU A 315 11.46 -23.92 9.64
N TRP A 316 12.47 -23.44 10.38
CA TRP A 316 12.42 -23.36 11.84
C TRP A 316 11.72 -22.09 12.34
N GLN A 317 11.75 -20.98 11.60
CA GLN A 317 11.07 -19.76 12.03
C GLN A 317 9.55 -19.83 11.88
N GLN A 318 9.05 -20.48 10.83
CA GLN A 318 7.60 -20.61 10.59
C GLN A 318 6.88 -21.55 11.58
N THR A 319 7.62 -22.51 12.14
CA THR A 319 7.08 -23.42 13.18
C THR A 319 7.07 -22.78 14.57
N TYR A 320 7.93 -21.79 14.84
CA TYR A 320 7.90 -21.03 16.09
C TYR A 320 6.81 -19.93 16.12
N SER A 321 6.48 -19.32 14.99
CA SER A 321 5.44 -18.27 14.91
C SER A 321 4.00 -18.81 14.95
N SER A 322 3.81 -20.12 14.86
CA SER A 322 2.49 -20.78 14.94
C SER A 322 2.23 -21.45 16.29
N LEU A 323 3.16 -21.31 17.24
CA LEU A 323 3.09 -21.86 18.61
C LEU A 323 3.22 -20.79 19.71
N LEU A 324 3.14 -19.52 19.36
CA LEU A 324 3.01 -18.37 20.27
C LEU A 324 1.78 -17.53 19.88
#